data_AF-A0A350J482-F1
#
_entry.id   AF-A0A350J482-F1
#
_cell.length_a   1.000
_cell.length_b   1.000
_cell.length_c   1.000
_cell.angle_alpha   90.00
_cell.angle_beta   90.00
_cell.angle_gamma   90.00
#
_symmetry.space_group_name_H-M   'P 1'
#
loop_
_entity.id
_entity.type
_entity.pdbx_description
1 polymer ?
#
loop_
_entity_poly.entity_id
_entity_poly.type
_entity_poly.pdbx_seq_one_letter_code
_entity_poly.pdbx_strand_id
1 'polypeptide(L)'
;MSEFSGALNIWLLYAATSVVVLVIFWRVLRLYISYIPFLLLMSTLLVILATPVAVHDTQSMAPAWLVGMFELALGNTETAEAAFMPMLALLVIAYAIILLISILRRR
;
A
#
# COMPACT_ATOMS: atom_id res chain seq x y z
N MET A 1 -2.02 27.79 9.92
CA MET A 1 -2.62 27.61 8.57
C MET A 1 -1.61 27.18 7.51
N SER A 2 -0.32 27.56 7.59
CA SER A 2 0.73 27.15 6.64
C SER A 2 1.11 25.67 6.73
N GLU A 3 1.19 25.09 7.93
CA GLU A 3 1.63 23.70 8.14
C GLU A 3 0.66 22.65 7.57
N PHE A 4 -0.65 22.88 7.73
CA PHE A 4 -1.69 22.02 7.13
C PHE A 4 -1.61 22.00 5.60
N SER A 5 -1.31 23.14 4.97
CA SER A 5 -1.14 23.22 3.52
C SER A 5 0.11 22.47 3.06
N GLY A 6 1.20 22.50 3.85
CA GLY A 6 2.42 21.73 3.57
C GLY A 6 2.18 20.22 3.61
N ALA A 7 1.57 19.72 4.68
CA ALA A 7 1.26 18.30 4.83
C ALA A 7 0.33 17.79 3.71
N LEU A 8 -0.71 18.56 3.38
CA LEU A 8 -1.64 18.23 2.29
C LEU A 8 -0.93 18.18 0.94
N ASN A 9 -0.03 19.12 0.65
CA ASN A 9 0.74 19.12 -0.61
C ASN A 9 1.65 17.90 -0.73
N ILE A 10 2.29 17.45 0.36
CA ILE A 10 3.13 16.25 0.36
C ILE A 10 2.28 15.01 0.08
N TRP A 11 1.12 14.88 0.71
CA TRP A 11 0.21 13.76 0.46
C TRP A 11 -0.34 13.75 -0.97
N LEU A 12 -0.65 14.92 -1.54
CA LEU A 12 -1.06 15.03 -2.94
C LEU A 12 0.06 14.61 -3.90
N LEU A 13 1.29 15.06 -3.65
CA LEU A 13 2.45 14.69 -4.46
C LEU A 13 2.72 13.18 -4.38
N TYR A 14 2.65 12.63 -3.17
CA TYR A 14 2.78 11.19 -2.95
C TYR A 14 1.69 10.42 -3.69
N ALA A 15 0.42 10.79 -3.51
CA ALA A 15 -0.71 10.14 -4.18
C ALA A 15 -0.60 10.22 -5.72
N ALA A 16 -0.22 11.39 -6.26
CA ALA A 16 0.00 11.55 -7.70
C ALA A 16 1.11 10.61 -8.20
N THR A 17 2.21 10.50 -7.45
CA THR A 17 3.32 9.60 -7.79
C THR A 17 2.90 8.14 -7.71
N SER A 18 2.18 7.73 -6.65
CA SER A 18 1.65 6.39 -6.50
C SER A 18 0.71 6.01 -7.66
N VAL A 19 -0.14 6.93 -8.11
CA VAL A 19 -1.01 6.70 -9.27
C VAL A 19 -0.19 6.50 -10.54
N VAL A 20 0.84 7.32 -10.78
CA VAL A 20 1.72 7.15 -11.95
C VAL A 20 2.40 5.78 -11.92
N VAL A 21 2.93 5.35 -10.77
CA VAL A 21 3.53 4.02 -10.59
C VAL A 21 2.50 2.92 -10.89
N LEU A 22 1.30 3.00 -10.31
CA LEU A 22 0.23 2.03 -10.55
C LEU A 22 -0.18 1.97 -12.03
N VAL A 23 -0.27 3.11 -12.72
CA VAL A 23 -0.60 3.17 -14.15
C VAL A 23 0.50 2.53 -15.00
N ILE A 24 1.78 2.80 -14.70
CA ILE A 24 2.91 2.18 -15.40
C ILE A 24 2.87 0.66 -15.23
N PHE A 25 2.76 0.19 -13.98
CA PHE A 25 2.69 -1.23 -13.66
C PHE A 25 1.47 -1.89 -14.32
N TRP A 26 0.31 -1.25 -14.27
CA TRP A 26 -0.90 -1.75 -14.94
C TRP A 26 -0.66 -1.91 -16.44
N ARG A 27 -0.16 -0.86 -17.10
CA ARG A 27 0.06 -0.83 -18.54
C ARG A 27 1.02 -1.92 -19.00
N VAL A 28 2.11 -2.13 -18.26
CA VAL A 28 3.10 -3.17 -18.57
C VAL A 28 2.52 -4.56 -18.30
N LEU A 29 2.00 -4.81 -17.09
CA LEU A 29 1.64 -6.15 -16.65
C LEU A 29 0.40 -6.71 -17.33
N ARG A 30 -0.56 -5.85 -17.73
CA ARG A 30 -1.79 -6.28 -18.43
C ARG A 30 -1.49 -7.01 -19.74
N LEU A 31 -0.34 -6.75 -20.36
CA LEU A 31 0.04 -7.38 -21.63
C LEU A 31 0.62 -8.79 -21.46
N TYR A 32 1.24 -9.08 -20.31
CA TYR A 32 2.02 -10.31 -20.11
C TYR A 32 1.35 -11.31 -19.17
N ILE A 33 0.41 -10.88 -18.32
CA ILE A 33 -0.07 -11.67 -17.18
C ILE A 33 -1.57 -11.97 -17.30
N SER A 34 -1.95 -13.20 -16.94
CA SER A 34 -3.35 -13.64 -16.81
C SER A 34 -4.14 -12.83 -15.77
N TYR A 35 -5.46 -12.77 -15.93
CA TYR A 35 -6.32 -11.88 -15.14
C TYR A 35 -6.19 -12.00 -13.61
N ILE A 36 -6.13 -13.21 -13.05
CA ILE A 36 -6.04 -13.42 -11.59
C ILE A 36 -4.68 -12.98 -11.01
N PRO A 37 -3.52 -13.46 -11.50
CA PRO A 37 -2.23 -12.98 -11.00
C PRO A 37 -2.04 -11.48 -11.21
N PHE A 38 -2.62 -10.91 -12.28
CA PHE A 38 -2.65 -9.46 -12.48
C PHE A 38 -3.40 -8.73 -11.35
N LEU A 39 -4.60 -9.19 -10.97
CA LEU A 39 -5.37 -8.59 -9.88
C LEU A 39 -4.66 -8.70 -8.53
N LEU A 40 -4.04 -9.84 -8.24
CA LEU A 40 -3.28 -10.03 -7.00
C LEU A 40 -2.10 -9.05 -6.95
N LEU A 41 -1.33 -8.93 -8.02
CA LEU A 41 -0.17 -8.03 -8.06
C LEU A 41 -0.56 -6.55 -7.96
N MET A 42 -1.64 -6.15 -8.64
CA MET A 42 -2.18 -4.79 -8.53
C MET A 42 -2.68 -4.49 -7.12
N SER A 43 -3.37 -5.43 -6.48
CA SER A 43 -3.84 -5.23 -5.11
C SER A 43 -2.68 -5.17 -4.13
N THR A 44 -1.59 -5.94 -4.35
CA THR A 44 -0.36 -5.82 -3.58
C THR A 44 0.19 -4.40 -3.63
N LEU A 45 0.39 -3.88 -4.84
CA LEU A 45 0.96 -2.55 -5.04
C LEU A 45 0.07 -1.46 -4.45
N LEU A 46 -1.24 -1.58 -4.64
CA LEU A 46 -2.20 -0.62 -4.09
C LEU A 46 -2.15 -0.60 -2.56
N VAL A 47 -2.18 -1.76 -1.91
CA VAL A 47 -2.15 -1.82 -0.44
C VAL A 47 -0.80 -1.33 0.09
N ILE A 48 0.32 -1.71 -0.51
CA ILE A 48 1.65 -1.24 -0.10
C ILE A 48 1.71 0.29 -0.19
N LEU A 49 1.29 0.88 -1.32
CA LEU A 49 1.40 2.32 -1.53
C LEU A 49 0.38 3.13 -0.73
N ALA A 50 -0.83 2.60 -0.53
CA ALA A 50 -1.96 3.38 -0.04
C ALA A 50 -2.27 3.18 1.45
N THR A 51 -1.63 2.24 2.16
CA THR A 51 -1.91 2.03 3.59
C THR A 51 -1.23 3.12 4.43
N PRO A 52 -1.98 4.05 5.06
CA PRO A 52 -1.37 5.01 5.97
C PRO A 52 -1.21 4.39 7.37
N VAL A 53 -0.16 4.78 8.08
CA VAL A 53 0.02 4.48 9.50
C VAL A 53 0.53 5.71 10.23
N ALA A 54 0.21 5.83 11.52
CA ALA A 54 0.76 6.87 12.37
C ALA A 54 2.25 6.60 12.60
N VAL A 55 3.07 7.65 12.51
CA VAL A 55 4.49 7.59 12.87
C VAL A 55 4.59 7.73 14.39
N HIS A 56 5.32 6.82 15.04
CA HIS A 56 5.46 6.80 16.50
C HIS A 56 5.96 8.15 17.03
N ASP A 57 5.43 8.58 18.18
CA ASP A 57 5.74 9.86 18.82
C ASP A 57 5.50 11.14 17.98
N THR A 58 4.73 11.05 16.90
CA THR A 58 4.34 12.21 16.11
C THR A 58 2.83 12.25 15.85
N GLN A 59 2.29 13.43 15.53
CA GLN A 59 0.93 13.56 15.02
C GLN A 59 0.83 13.33 13.50
N SER A 60 1.91 12.84 12.87
CA SER A 60 2.00 12.67 11.42
C SER A 60 1.64 11.25 10.99
N MET A 61 1.05 11.13 9.81
CA MET A 61 0.87 9.85 9.12
C MET A 61 1.88 9.72 8.00
N ALA A 62 2.30 8.49 7.73
CA ALA A 62 3.11 8.14 6.58
C ALA A 62 2.70 6.76 6.03
N PRO A 63 3.11 6.40 4.80
CA PRO A 63 2.86 5.08 4.25
C PRO A 63 3.45 3.98 5.14
N ALA A 64 2.68 2.91 5.40
CA ALA A 64 3.07 1.81 6.27
C ALA A 64 4.40 1.16 5.88
N TRP A 65 4.62 0.98 4.57
CA TRP A 65 5.89 0.43 4.06
C TRP A 65 7.08 1.30 4.43
N LEU A 66 6.93 2.63 4.39
CA LEU A 66 7.99 3.58 4.67
C LEU A 66 8.31 3.59 6.16
N VAL A 67 7.29 3.67 7.02
CA VAL A 67 7.44 3.64 8.47
C VAL A 67 8.06 2.32 8.92
N GLY A 68 7.49 1.19 8.48
CA GLY A 68 7.97 -0.12 8.87
C GLY A 68 9.42 -0.39 8.44
N MET A 69 9.80 -0.01 7.21
CA MET A 69 11.18 -0.18 6.75
C MET A 69 12.16 0.74 7.49
N PHE A 70 11.74 1.97 7.80
CA PHE A 70 12.57 2.92 8.52
C PHE A 70 12.83 2.46 9.97
N GLU A 71 11.78 2.08 10.70
CA GLU A 71 11.89 1.55 12.07
C GLU A 71 12.72 0.26 12.13
N LEU A 72 12.56 -0.63 11.15
CA LEU A 72 13.36 -1.86 11.04
C LEU A 72 14.84 -1.55 10.81
N ALA A 73 15.16 -0.55 9.98
CA ALA A 73 16.53 -0.09 9.76
C ALA A 73 17.17 0.53 11.02
N LEU A 74 16.36 1.11 11.91
CA LEU A 74 16.80 1.62 13.21
C LEU A 74 16.89 0.54 14.30
N GLY A 75 16.45 -0.68 14.01
CA GLY A 75 16.42 -1.79 14.96
C GLY A 75 15.19 -1.82 15.88
N ASN A 76 14.21 -0.95 15.65
CA ASN A 76 12.96 -0.90 16.41
C ASN A 76 11.96 -1.90 15.83
N THR A 77 12.15 -3.19 16.12
CA THR A 77 11.35 -4.25 15.50
C THR A 77 9.88 -4.22 15.91
N GLU A 78 9.58 -3.87 17.17
CA GLU A 78 8.19 -3.82 17.67
C GLU A 78 7.35 -2.74 16.96
N THR A 79 7.91 -1.54 16.77
CA THR A 79 7.23 -0.45 16.05
C THR A 79 7.13 -0.75 14.56
N ALA A 80 8.16 -1.37 13.97
CA ALA A 80 8.13 -1.82 12.58
C ALA A 80 7.01 -2.85 12.32
N GLU A 81 6.89 -3.85 13.19
CA GLU A 81 5.83 -4.87 13.11
C GLU A 81 4.44 -4.23 13.25
N ALA A 82 4.27 -3.31 14.20
CA ALA A 82 3.02 -2.56 14.37
C ALA A 82 2.67 -1.74 13.11
N ALA A 83 3.67 -1.20 12.41
CA ALA A 83 3.47 -0.49 11.15
C ALA A 83 3.04 -1.42 10.00
N PHE A 84 3.60 -2.63 9.92
CA PHE A 84 3.29 -3.59 8.86
C PHE A 84 1.97 -4.35 9.06
N MET A 85 1.55 -4.56 10.32
CA MET A 85 0.31 -5.27 10.67
C MET A 85 -0.94 -4.85 9.86
N PRO A 86 -1.33 -3.55 9.83
CA PRO A 86 -2.52 -3.13 9.07
C PRO A 86 -2.37 -3.37 7.57
N MET A 87 -1.17 -3.19 7.02
CA MET A 87 -0.86 -3.43 5.61
C MET A 87 -1.02 -4.91 5.26
N LEU A 88 -0.48 -5.82 6.08
CA LEU A 88 -0.60 -7.26 5.91
C LEU A 88 -2.06 -7.73 6.05
N ALA A 89 -2.80 -7.20 7.03
CA ALA A 89 -4.21 -7.53 7.21
C ALA A 89 -5.04 -7.14 5.97
N LEU A 90 -4.82 -5.95 5.42
CA LEU A 90 -5.49 -5.51 4.19
C LEU A 90 -5.12 -6.37 2.98
N LEU A 91 -3.85 -6.78 2.85
CA LEU A 91 -3.43 -7.70 1.79
C LEU A 91 -4.15 -9.05 1.87
N VAL A 92 -4.21 -9.65 3.06
CA VAL A 92 -4.89 -10.94 3.27
C VAL A 92 -6.37 -10.82 2.91
N ILE A 93 -7.04 -9.75 3.35
CA ILE A 93 -8.45 -9.50 3.02
C ILE A 93 -8.63 -9.31 1.51
N ALA A 94 -7.79 -8.50 0.87
CA ALA A 94 -7.85 -8.27 -0.57
C ALA A 94 -7.69 -9.57 -1.37
N TYR A 95 -6.72 -10.40 -0.99
CA TYR A 95 -6.48 -11.68 -1.64
C TYR A 95 -7.64 -12.66 -1.43
N ALA A 96 -8.17 -12.74 -0.21
CA ALA A 96 -9.33 -13.58 0.08
C ALA A 96 -10.53 -13.20 -0.79
N ILE A 97 -10.81 -11.90 -0.94
CA ILE A 97 -11.90 -11.38 -1.79
C ILE A 97 -11.65 -11.73 -3.26
N ILE A 98 -10.45 -11.45 -3.79
CA ILE A 98 -10.11 -11.71 -5.20
C ILE A 98 -10.25 -13.20 -5.52
N LEU A 99 -9.71 -14.06 -4.65
CA LEU A 99 -9.77 -15.51 -4.84
C LEU A 99 -11.20 -16.03 -4.70
N LEU A 100 -11.98 -15.56 -3.73
CA LEU A 100 -13.39 -15.93 -3.58
C LEU A 100 -14.19 -15.57 -4.84
N ILE A 101 -14.06 -14.34 -5.35
CA ILE A 101 -14.71 -13.91 -6.59
C ILE A 101 -14.25 -14.77 -7.77
N SER A 102 -12.95 -15.11 -7.84
CA SER A 102 -12.41 -15.93 -8.92
C SER A 102 -12.99 -17.35 -8.93
N ILE A 103 -13.21 -17.93 -7.75
CA ILE A 103 -13.80 -19.27 -7.59
C ILE A 103 -15.29 -19.23 -7.95
N LEU A 104 -16.02 -18.22 -7.47
CA LEU A 104 -17.45 -18.05 -7.75
C LEU A 104 -17.73 -17.81 -9.24
N ARG A 105 -16.86 -17.06 -9.95
CA ARG A 105 -17.01 -16.80 -11.40
C ARG A 105 -16.70 -18.03 -12.26
N ARG A 106 -16.02 -19.05 -11.72
CA ARG A 106 -15.65 -20.28 -12.45
C ARG A 106 -16.72 -21.38 -12.34
N ARG A 107 -17.65 -21.25 -11.40
CA ARG A 107 -18.84 -22.13 -11.29
C ARG A 107 -19.98 -21.57 -12.12
#